data_AF-A0A7Y2TFL5-F1
#
_entry.id   AF-A0A7Y2TFL5-F1
#
_cell.length_a   1.000
_cell.length_b   1.000
_cell.length_c   1.000
_cell.angle_alpha   90.00
_cell.angle_beta   90.00
_cell.angle_gamma   90.00
#
_symmetry.space_group_name_H-M   'P 1'
#
loop_
_entity.id
_entity.type
_entity.pdbx_description
1 polymer ?
#
loop_
_entity_poly.entity_id
_entity_poly.type
_entity_poly.pdbx_seq_one_letter_code
_entity_poly.pdbx_strand_id
1 'polypeptide(L)'
;MLINRNLPKIELSDQPFSDSYCQSKIEDVCTKLGITKDEAKHFVVNGKLSNSTYSTEGDPLKIGLKNGELKDLSEASEIYNISNDNKPQIKFFITYLK
;
A
#
# COMPACT_ATOMS: atom_id res chain seq x y z
N MET A 1 3.96 -21.87 7.07
CA MET A 1 4.06 -20.45 7.48
C MET A 1 2.71 -19.86 7.85
N LEU A 2 1.75 -19.78 6.92
CA LEU A 2 0.44 -19.14 7.13
C LEU A 2 -0.39 -19.71 8.31
N ILE A 3 -0.54 -21.04 8.39
CA ILE A 3 -1.34 -21.70 9.44
C ILE A 3 -0.81 -21.37 10.85
N ASN A 4 0.51 -21.28 11.00
CA ASN A 4 1.17 -20.98 12.27
C ASN A 4 1.42 -19.48 12.48
N ARG A 5 0.86 -18.61 11.63
CA ARG A 5 1.03 -17.14 11.65
C ARG A 5 2.50 -16.68 11.60
N ASN A 6 3.37 -17.48 10.98
CA ASN A 6 4.74 -17.08 10.64
C ASN A 6 4.69 -16.29 9.34
N LEU A 7 4.36 -15.01 9.45
CA LEU A 7 4.18 -14.11 8.30
C LEU A 7 5.53 -13.57 7.81
N PRO A 8 5.67 -13.30 6.50
CA PRO A 8 6.84 -12.61 5.98
C PRO A 8 6.95 -11.21 6.60
N LYS A 9 8.18 -10.72 6.75
CA LYS A 9 8.44 -9.33 7.11
C LYS A 9 8.07 -8.46 5.92
N ILE A 10 7.51 -7.27 6.18
CA ILE A 10 7.21 -6.26 5.17
C ILE A 10 7.97 -4.98 5.47
N GLU A 11 8.47 -4.32 4.42
CA GLU A 11 9.06 -2.99 4.46
C GLU A 11 8.35 -2.09 3.45
N LEU A 12 8.15 -0.83 3.83
CA LEU A 12 7.48 0.20 3.04
C LEU A 12 8.43 1.37 2.79
N SER A 13 8.36 1.93 1.59
CA SER A 13 9.20 3.06 1.17
C SER A 13 8.43 3.99 0.25
N ASP A 14 8.78 5.27 0.26
CA ASP A 14 8.30 6.25 -0.72
C ASP A 14 8.99 6.10 -2.09
N GLN A 15 10.12 5.37 -2.13
CA GLN A 15 10.90 5.11 -3.33
C GLN A 15 10.96 3.60 -3.66
N PRO A 16 11.09 3.20 -4.93
CA PRO A 16 11.29 1.81 -5.31
C PRO A 16 12.48 1.18 -4.60
N PHE A 17 12.35 -0.09 -4.22
CA PHE A 17 13.50 -0.86 -3.74
C PHE A 17 14.45 -1.18 -4.89
N SER A 18 15.75 -1.08 -4.65
CA SER A 18 16.75 -1.39 -5.68
C SER A 18 16.81 -2.89 -5.95
N ASP A 19 17.16 -3.27 -7.18
CA ASP A 19 17.35 -4.68 -7.55
C ASP A 19 18.42 -5.36 -6.69
N SER A 20 19.48 -4.63 -6.33
CA SER A 20 20.53 -5.11 -5.43
C SER A 20 19.98 -5.47 -4.04
N TYR A 21 19.01 -4.70 -3.53
CA TYR A 21 18.37 -4.97 -2.27
C TYR A 21 17.42 -6.17 -2.36
N CYS A 22 16.66 -6.27 -3.44
CA CYS A 22 15.82 -7.45 -3.70
C CYS A 22 16.67 -8.73 -3.80
N GLN A 23 17.80 -8.65 -4.49
CA GLN A 23 18.71 -9.78 -4.69
C GLN A 23 19.37 -10.23 -3.38
N SER A 24 19.76 -9.30 -2.50
CA SER A 24 20.29 -9.65 -1.18
C SER A 24 19.26 -10.38 -0.32
N LYS A 25 17.98 -9.97 -0.36
CA LYS A 25 16.90 -10.69 0.33
C LYS A 25 16.66 -12.09 -0.22
N ILE A 26 16.79 -12.28 -1.54
CA ILE A 26 16.69 -13.62 -2.14
C ILE A 26 17.84 -14.51 -1.64
N GLU A 27 19.06 -13.98 -1.55
CA GLU A 27 20.23 -14.72 -1.06
C GLU A 27 20.14 -15.06 0.43
N ASP A 28 19.61 -14.14 1.24
CA ASP A 28 19.28 -14.40 2.65
C ASP A 28 18.31 -15.58 2.78
N VAL A 29 17.26 -15.63 1.94
CA VAL A 29 16.27 -16.73 1.93
C VAL A 29 16.91 -18.04 1.49
N CYS A 30 17.72 -18.03 0.43
CA CYS A 30 18.44 -19.21 -0.04
C CYS A 30 19.28 -19.81 1.09
N THR A 31 20.00 -18.97 1.82
CA THR A 31 20.87 -19.39 2.92
C THR A 31 20.07 -19.93 4.10
N LYS A 32 18.96 -19.28 4.47
CA LYS A 32 18.11 -19.70 5.61
C LYS A 32 17.38 -21.01 5.37
N LEU A 33 16.92 -21.26 4.15
CA LEU A 33 16.08 -22.41 3.83
C LEU A 33 16.85 -23.52 3.08
N GLY A 34 18.07 -23.27 2.61
CA GLY A 34 18.86 -24.22 1.83
C GLY A 34 18.26 -24.53 0.45
N ILE A 35 17.54 -23.57 -0.14
CA ILE A 35 16.82 -23.74 -1.40
C ILE A 35 17.49 -22.98 -2.55
N THR A 36 17.08 -23.29 -3.77
CA THR A 36 17.59 -22.61 -4.96
C THR A 36 17.10 -21.15 -5.04
N LYS A 37 17.80 -20.33 -5.83
CA LYS A 37 17.37 -18.95 -6.10
C LYS A 37 15.97 -18.88 -6.72
N ASP A 38 15.60 -19.86 -7.53
CA ASP A 38 14.28 -19.88 -8.17
C ASP A 38 13.16 -20.12 -7.16
N GLU A 39 13.37 -21.08 -6.24
CA GLU A 39 12.45 -21.34 -5.14
C GLU A 39 12.39 -20.16 -4.15
N ALA A 40 13.53 -19.52 -3.88
CA ALA A 40 13.61 -18.39 -2.95
C ALA A 40 12.83 -17.15 -3.42
N LYS A 41 12.67 -16.96 -4.74
CA LYS A 41 11.86 -15.85 -5.29
C LYS A 41 10.40 -15.91 -4.83
N HIS A 42 9.85 -17.09 -4.52
CA HIS A 42 8.49 -17.21 -3.99
C HIS A 42 8.32 -16.58 -2.60
N PHE A 43 9.42 -16.37 -1.86
CA PHE A 43 9.41 -15.76 -0.54
C PHE A 43 9.75 -14.27 -0.56
N VAL A 44 10.22 -13.74 -1.70
CA VAL A 44 10.58 -12.33 -1.85
C VAL A 44 9.68 -11.67 -2.89
N VAL A 45 8.68 -10.93 -2.43
CA VAL A 45 7.73 -10.23 -3.31
C VAL A 45 7.87 -8.74 -3.08
N ASN A 46 8.10 -7.98 -4.16
CA ASN A 46 8.06 -6.52 -4.14
C ASN A 46 7.02 -5.97 -5.12
N GLY A 47 6.62 -4.73 -4.91
CA GLY A 47 5.67 -4.07 -5.79
C GLY A 47 5.33 -2.66 -5.36
N LYS A 48 4.38 -2.08 -6.08
CA LYS A 48 3.81 -0.76 -5.82
C LYS A 48 2.44 -0.92 -5.16
N LEU A 49 2.18 -0.12 -4.14
CA LEU A 49 0.86 0.05 -3.56
C LEU A 49 0.42 1.50 -3.73
N SER A 50 -0.82 1.69 -4.17
CA SER A 50 -1.46 2.99 -4.26
C SER A 50 -2.60 3.00 -3.26
N ASN A 51 -2.52 3.92 -2.30
CA ASN A 51 -3.64 4.17 -1.40
C ASN A 51 -4.34 5.47 -1.81
N SER A 52 -5.63 5.36 -2.12
CA SER A 52 -6.53 6.50 -2.28
C SER A 52 -7.64 6.34 -1.27
N THR A 53 -7.62 7.15 -0.21
CA THR A 53 -8.63 7.09 0.87
C THR A 53 -10.00 7.56 0.36
N TYR A 54 -10.00 8.53 -0.54
CA TYR A 54 -11.17 8.99 -1.27
C TYR A 54 -10.83 8.99 -2.76
N SER A 55 -11.81 8.64 -3.58
CA SER A 55 -11.72 8.76 -5.02
C SER A 55 -12.57 9.96 -5.43
N THR A 56 -12.04 10.87 -6.23
CA THR A 56 -12.85 11.87 -6.94
C THR A 56 -13.65 11.26 -8.09
N GLU A 57 -13.33 10.02 -8.48
CA GLU A 57 -14.09 9.26 -9.47
C GLU A 57 -15.26 8.58 -8.77
N GLY A 58 -16.44 9.19 -8.84
CA GLY A 58 -17.67 8.71 -8.22
C GLY A 58 -18.66 9.83 -7.94
N ASP A 59 -19.87 9.47 -7.48
CA ASP A 59 -20.87 10.46 -7.08
C ASP A 59 -20.46 11.16 -5.77
N PRO A 60 -20.48 12.51 -5.71
CA PRO A 60 -20.13 13.24 -4.51
C PRO A 60 -21.13 12.99 -3.38
N LEU A 61 -20.61 12.86 -2.15
CA LEU A 61 -21.46 12.76 -0.97
C LEU A 61 -22.06 14.14 -0.66
N LYS A 62 -23.38 14.26 -0.67
CA LYS A 62 -24.10 15.52 -0.42
C LYS A 62 -24.74 15.54 0.96
N ILE A 63 -24.69 16.70 1.62
CA ILE A 63 -25.36 16.99 2.88
C ILE A 63 -26.58 17.86 2.61
N GLY A 64 -27.74 17.46 3.15
CA GLY A 64 -28.94 18.28 3.19
C GLY A 64 -28.91 19.28 4.35
N LEU A 65 -28.98 20.57 4.00
CA LEU A 65 -29.07 21.66 4.96
C LEU A 65 -30.52 21.89 5.40
N LYS A 66 -30.71 22.57 6.54
CA LYS A 66 -32.06 22.85 7.09
C LYS A 66 -32.94 23.70 6.18
N ASN A 67 -32.34 24.47 5.27
CA ASN A 67 -33.04 25.25 4.24
C ASN A 67 -33.48 24.39 3.03
N GLY A 68 -33.20 23.08 3.03
CA GLY A 68 -33.52 22.16 1.93
C GLY A 68 -32.47 22.11 0.83
N GLU A 69 -31.40 22.90 0.93
CA GLU A 69 -30.30 22.91 -0.03
C GLU A 69 -29.39 21.68 0.16
N LEU A 70 -28.91 21.12 -0.95
CA LEU A 70 -27.91 20.06 -0.95
C LEU A 70 -26.53 20.68 -1.23
N LYS A 71 -25.60 20.51 -0.29
CA LYS A 71 -24.22 20.96 -0.43
C LYS A 71 -23.27 19.76 -0.48
N ASP A 72 -22.20 19.84 -1.25
CA ASP A 72 -21.15 18.83 -1.24
C ASP A 72 -20.48 18.74 0.14
N LEU A 73 -20.18 17.54 0.63
CA LEU A 73 -19.48 17.32 1.89
C LEU A 73 -18.16 18.10 1.95
N SER A 74 -17.42 18.15 0.84
CA SER A 74 -16.14 18.83 0.74
C SER A 74 -16.24 20.35 0.86
N GLU A 75 -17.38 20.93 0.50
CA GLU A 75 -17.66 22.36 0.66
C GLU A 75 -18.33 22.69 1.99
N ALA A 76 -18.95 21.70 2.63
CA ALA A 76 -19.67 21.87 3.90
C ALA A 76 -18.76 21.73 5.13
N SER A 77 -17.57 21.15 5.00
CA SER A 77 -16.67 20.91 6.13
C SER A 77 -15.19 21.11 5.78
N GLU A 78 -14.52 21.94 6.58
CA GLU A 78 -13.06 22.12 6.50
C GLU A 78 -12.28 20.83 6.82
N ILE A 79 -12.82 19.96 7.69
CA ILE A 79 -12.21 18.68 8.06
C ILE A 79 -12.28 17.67 6.90
N TYR A 80 -13.35 17.75 6.11
CA TYR A 80 -13.57 16.92 4.93
C TYR A 80 -13.26 17.69 3.65
N ASN A 81 -12.34 18.65 3.65
CA ASN A 81 -11.90 19.28 2.42
C ASN A 81 -11.00 18.31 1.63
N ILE A 82 -11.65 17.30 1.03
CA ILE A 82 -11.06 16.12 0.36
C ILE A 82 -10.25 16.54 -0.90
N SER A 83 -10.35 17.80 -1.33
CA SER A 83 -9.68 18.33 -2.52
C SER A 83 -8.15 18.26 -2.49
N ASN A 84 -7.50 18.30 -1.31
CA ASN A 84 -6.03 18.27 -1.20
C ASN A 84 -5.42 16.87 -0.96
N ASP A 85 -6.16 15.93 -0.36
CA ASP A 85 -5.65 14.59 0.02
C ASP A 85 -5.98 13.48 -0.97
N ASN A 86 -6.65 13.79 -2.09
CA ASN A 86 -7.05 12.82 -3.11
C ASN A 86 -5.94 12.37 -4.05
N LYS A 87 -4.71 12.86 -3.91
CA LYS A 87 -3.59 12.34 -4.72
C LYS A 87 -3.28 10.92 -4.24
N PRO A 88 -3.32 9.90 -5.13
CA PRO A 88 -2.98 8.53 -4.74
C PRO A 88 -1.58 8.51 -4.13
N GLN A 89 -1.49 8.14 -2.85
CA GLN A 89 -0.20 7.98 -2.20
C GLN A 89 0.40 6.67 -2.68
N ILE A 90 1.47 6.82 -3.47
CA ILE A 90 2.26 5.70 -3.96
C ILE A 90 3.27 5.35 -2.87
N LYS A 91 3.25 4.10 -2.40
CA LYS A 91 4.38 3.50 -1.69
C LYS A 91 4.87 2.30 -2.47
N PHE A 92 6.07 1.88 -2.17
CA PHE A 92 6.65 0.64 -2.65
C PHE A 92 6.80 -0.28 -1.45
N PHE A 93 6.61 -1.58 -1.68
CA PHE A 93 6.76 -2.60 -0.66
C PHE A 93 7.72 -3.69 -1.11
N ILE A 94 8.35 -4.32 -0.14
CA ILE A 94 9.02 -5.60 -0.30
C ILE A 94 8.67 -6.48 0.90
N THR A 95 8.45 -7.77 0.63
CA THR A 95 8.22 -8.80 1.63
C THR A 95 9.32 -9.84 1.53
N TYR A 96 9.75 -10.39 2.67
CA TYR A 96 10.78 -11.43 2.72
C TYR A 96 10.71 -12.23 4.02
N LEU A 97 11.39 -13.37 4.07
CA LEU A 97 11.45 -14.21 5.27
C LEU A 97 12.27 -13.55 6.38
N LYS A 98 11.66 -13.39 7.57
CA LYS A 98 12.30 -12.79 8.74
C LYS A 98 13.54 -13.55 9.18
#